data_AF-A0A0G0FMX1-F1
#
_entry.id   AF-A0A0G0FMX1-F1
#
_cell.length_a   1.000
_cell.length_b   1.000
_cell.length_c   1.000
_cell.angle_alpha   90.00
_cell.angle_beta   90.00
_cell.angle_gamma   90.00
#
_symmetry.space_group_name_H-M   'P 1'
#
loop_
_entity.id
_entity.type
_entity.pdbx_description
1 polymer ?
#
loop_
_entity_poly.entity_id
_entity_poly.type
_entity_poly.pdbx_seq_one_letter_code
_entity_poly.pdbx_strand_id
1 'polypeptide(L)'
;MIITKKEGKLIVKNKNSAVKFISESVKINDFKLPGPGEYEVGGILAYGLSEGGYVFKDDEFGFGYLDGINKVLDEKKLEDLPDVEILFVNFSDDNKISATEKNIKIFDPRIVIAFGDGDKIETNIANIGRYEEIEGVLKLKKSDLPFEGQKIYFIK
;
A
#
# COMPACT_ATOMS: atom_id res chain seq x y z
N MET A 1 -6.03 11.28 4.83
CA MET A 1 -6.31 10.09 3.98
C MET A 1 -7.49 9.27 4.51
N ILE A 2 -8.38 8.79 3.63
CA ILE A 2 -9.46 7.84 3.96
C ILE A 2 -9.23 6.57 3.15
N ILE A 3 -9.06 5.44 3.83
CA ILE A 3 -8.93 4.11 3.23
C ILE A 3 -10.25 3.37 3.41
N THR A 4 -10.72 2.72 2.35
CA THR A 4 -11.92 1.90 2.37
C THR A 4 -11.68 0.59 1.64
N LYS A 5 -12.06 -0.53 2.26
CA LYS A 5 -12.15 -1.83 1.59
C LYS A 5 -13.63 -2.18 1.41
N LYS A 6 -14.04 -2.46 0.17
CA LYS A 6 -15.42 -2.89 -0.14
C LYS A 6 -15.40 -3.87 -1.31
N GLU A 7 -15.99 -5.05 -1.12
CA GLU A 7 -16.06 -6.10 -2.17
C GLU A 7 -14.68 -6.43 -2.78
N GLY A 8 -13.65 -6.55 -1.93
CA GLY A 8 -12.27 -6.81 -2.35
C GLY A 8 -11.55 -5.63 -3.03
N LYS A 9 -12.22 -4.47 -3.18
CA LYS A 9 -11.62 -3.27 -3.77
C LYS A 9 -11.12 -2.35 -2.66
N LEU A 10 -9.85 -1.99 -2.76
CA LEU A 10 -9.23 -1.00 -1.90
C LEU A 10 -9.31 0.37 -2.56
N ILE A 11 -9.79 1.36 -1.82
CA ILE A 11 -9.91 2.75 -2.29
C ILE A 11 -9.23 3.66 -1.27
N VAL A 12 -8.28 4.45 -1.74
CA VAL A 12 -7.56 5.45 -0.96
C VAL A 12 -7.96 6.82 -1.47
N LYS A 13 -8.65 7.59 -0.64
CA LYS A 13 -9.13 8.94 -0.96
C LYS A 13 -8.33 9.97 -0.18
N ASN A 14 -7.91 11.01 -0.89
CA ASN A 14 -7.49 12.28 -0.29
C ASN A 14 -8.55 13.35 -0.58
N LYS A 15 -8.21 14.62 -0.33
CA LYS A 15 -9.15 15.74 -0.50
C LYS A 15 -9.58 15.94 -1.96
N ASN A 16 -8.69 15.65 -2.92
CA ASN A 16 -8.83 16.06 -4.32
C ASN A 16 -8.99 14.86 -5.27
N SER A 17 -8.59 13.66 -4.85
CA SER A 17 -8.42 12.49 -5.71
C SER A 17 -8.68 11.18 -4.97
N ALA A 18 -9.01 10.15 -5.74
CA ALA A 18 -9.23 8.78 -5.26
C ALA A 18 -8.38 7.79 -6.07
N VAL A 19 -7.46 7.10 -5.39
CA VAL A 19 -6.74 5.94 -5.93
C VAL A 19 -7.59 4.69 -5.70
N LYS A 20 -7.92 3.97 -6.76
CA LYS A 20 -8.73 2.74 -6.73
C LYS A 20 -7.87 1.58 -7.22
N PHE A 21 -7.71 0.57 -6.38
CA PHE A 21 -7.05 -0.69 -6.72
C PHE A 21 -8.13 -1.68 -7.10
N ILE A 22 -8.24 -1.98 -8.40
CA ILE A 22 -9.33 -2.78 -8.98
C ILE A 22 -8.71 -3.92 -9.78
N SER A 23 -8.59 -5.10 -9.16
CA SER A 23 -7.98 -6.28 -9.78
C SER A 23 -6.60 -5.92 -10.35
N GLU A 24 -6.33 -6.20 -11.63
CA GLU A 24 -5.06 -5.93 -12.31
C GLU A 24 -4.88 -4.47 -12.74
N SER A 25 -5.75 -3.55 -12.29
CA SER A 25 -5.69 -2.14 -12.69
C SER A 25 -5.69 -1.20 -11.50
N VAL A 26 -4.88 -0.15 -11.61
CA VAL A 26 -4.89 0.97 -10.67
C VAL A 26 -5.39 2.21 -11.39
N LYS A 27 -6.33 2.91 -10.76
CA LYS A 27 -6.90 4.16 -11.29
C LYS A 27 -6.72 5.29 -10.31
N ILE A 28 -6.44 6.48 -10.82
CA ILE A 28 -6.55 7.74 -10.09
C ILE A 28 -7.73 8.51 -10.68
N ASN A 29 -8.77 8.71 -9.88
CA ASN A 29 -10.08 9.18 -10.34
C ASN A 29 -10.65 8.25 -11.43
N ASP A 30 -10.67 8.72 -12.68
CA ASP A 30 -11.12 7.96 -13.87
C ASP A 30 -9.96 7.59 -14.81
N PHE A 31 -8.74 8.07 -14.53
CA PHE A 31 -7.54 7.75 -15.30
C PHE A 31 -6.98 6.39 -14.87
N LYS A 32 -6.78 5.49 -15.83
CA LYS A 32 -6.14 4.18 -15.60
C LYS A 32 -4.64 4.32 -15.80
N LEU A 33 -3.86 3.94 -14.79
CA LEU A 33 -2.39 3.89 -14.92
C LEU A 33 -2.02 2.77 -15.90
N PRO A 34 -1.19 3.06 -16.93
CA PRO A 34 -0.91 2.10 -17.99
C PRO A 34 0.16 1.06 -17.60
N GLY A 35 0.83 1.22 -16.46
CA GLY A 35 1.87 0.31 -15.98
C GLY A 35 3.07 1.06 -15.41
N PRO A 36 4.29 0.51 -15.54
CA PRO A 36 5.52 1.14 -15.06
C PRO A 36 5.73 2.54 -15.65
N GLY A 37 6.36 3.43 -14.89
CA GLY A 37 6.63 4.81 -15.30
C GLY A 37 6.08 5.85 -14.32
N GLU A 38 6.24 7.13 -14.65
CA GLU A 38 5.86 8.26 -13.81
C GLU A 38 4.64 8.99 -14.37
N TYR A 39 3.71 9.32 -13.49
CA TYR A 39 2.44 9.96 -13.85
C TYR A 39 2.06 11.01 -12.81
N GLU A 40 1.42 12.09 -13.24
CA GLU A 40 0.78 13.05 -12.35
C GLU A 40 -0.71 13.16 -12.72
N VAL A 41 -1.59 12.80 -11.79
CA VAL A 41 -3.04 12.83 -12.01
C VAL A 41 -3.73 13.42 -10.80
N GLY A 42 -4.42 14.55 -10.98
CA GLY A 42 -5.20 15.17 -9.91
C GLY A 42 -4.37 15.51 -8.66
N GLY A 43 -3.12 15.96 -8.85
CA GLY A 43 -2.19 16.30 -7.77
C GLY A 43 -1.58 15.10 -7.05
N ILE A 44 -1.72 13.89 -7.59
CA ILE A 44 -1.03 12.69 -7.09
C ILE A 44 0.07 12.33 -8.08
N LEU A 45 1.30 12.30 -7.60
CA LEU A 45 2.43 11.69 -8.31
C LEU A 45 2.35 10.18 -8.12
N ALA A 46 2.48 9.41 -9.19
CA ALA A 46 2.43 7.95 -9.19
C ALA A 46 3.62 7.39 -9.96
N TYR A 47 4.31 6.43 -9.34
CA TYR A 47 5.51 5.77 -9.83
C TYR A 47 5.20 4.27 -9.95
N GLY A 48 4.91 3.81 -11.16
CA GLY A 48 4.70 2.40 -11.46
C GLY A 48 6.04 1.65 -11.50
N LEU A 49 6.15 0.57 -10.72
CA LEU A 49 7.38 -0.20 -10.63
C LEU A 49 7.43 -1.28 -11.72
N SER A 50 8.63 -1.57 -12.24
CA SER A 50 8.80 -2.59 -13.30
C SER A 50 8.43 -4.00 -12.84
N GLU A 51 8.48 -4.22 -11.53
CA GLU A 51 8.15 -5.45 -10.82
C GLU A 51 6.66 -5.62 -10.52
N GLY A 52 5.85 -4.63 -10.86
CA GLY A 52 4.47 -4.51 -10.41
C GLY A 52 4.35 -3.66 -9.14
N GLY A 53 3.13 -3.19 -8.87
CA GLY A 53 2.89 -2.24 -7.79
C GLY A 53 3.22 -0.79 -8.15
N TYR A 54 2.94 0.10 -7.20
CA TYR A 54 3.06 1.55 -7.40
C TYR A 54 3.48 2.24 -6.10
N VAL A 55 4.23 3.32 -6.22
CA VAL A 55 4.43 4.31 -5.16
C VAL A 55 3.69 5.59 -5.52
N PHE A 56 3.05 6.22 -4.55
CA PHE A 56 2.26 7.43 -4.71
C PHE A 56 2.74 8.50 -3.75
N LYS A 57 2.63 9.76 -4.17
CA LYS A 57 2.83 10.92 -3.31
C LYS A 57 1.74 11.95 -3.59
N ASP A 58 1.07 12.38 -2.52
CA ASP A 58 0.29 13.61 -2.51
C ASP A 58 0.89 14.62 -1.51
N ASP A 59 0.22 15.77 -1.35
CA ASP A 59 0.67 16.84 -0.46
C ASP A 59 0.82 16.41 1.02
N GLU A 60 0.10 15.38 1.45
CA GLU A 60 0.03 14.96 2.85
C GLU A 60 0.86 13.69 3.11
N PHE A 61 0.79 12.70 2.22
CA PHE A 61 1.35 11.37 2.42
C PHE A 61 2.09 10.83 1.20
N GLY A 62 3.20 10.13 1.46
CA GLY A 62 3.70 9.12 0.53
C GLY A 62 3.19 7.73 0.90
N PHE A 63 2.74 6.95 -0.08
CA PHE A 63 2.23 5.60 0.16
C PHE A 63 2.52 4.64 -0.98
N GLY A 64 2.76 3.37 -0.66
CA GLY A 64 3.07 2.32 -1.63
C GLY A 64 1.99 1.24 -1.68
N TYR A 65 1.80 0.63 -2.84
CA TYR A 65 0.90 -0.51 -3.05
C TYR A 65 1.68 -1.64 -3.72
N LEU A 66 1.93 -2.72 -2.97
CA LEU A 66 2.82 -3.82 -3.40
C LEU A 66 2.08 -5.10 -3.80
N ASP A 67 0.88 -4.98 -4.35
CA ASP A 67 0.14 -6.16 -4.81
C ASP A 67 0.71 -6.69 -6.14
N GLY A 68 0.83 -8.01 -6.24
CA GLY A 68 1.43 -8.68 -7.41
C GLY A 68 2.96 -8.81 -7.40
N ILE A 69 3.66 -8.20 -6.45
CA ILE A 69 5.13 -8.33 -6.35
C ILE A 69 5.48 -9.65 -5.67
N ASN A 70 6.15 -10.56 -6.40
CA ASN A 70 6.54 -11.88 -5.91
C ASN A 70 8.04 -12.04 -5.66
N LYS A 71 8.81 -10.95 -5.75
CA LYS A 71 10.25 -10.92 -5.52
C LYS A 71 10.64 -9.76 -4.64
N VAL A 72 11.83 -9.86 -4.06
CA VAL A 72 12.42 -8.77 -3.27
C VAL A 72 12.80 -7.65 -4.22
N LEU A 73 12.38 -6.42 -3.91
CA LEU A 73 12.75 -5.23 -4.67
C LEU A 73 14.22 -4.89 -4.41
N ASP A 74 14.84 -4.28 -5.42
CA ASP A 74 16.20 -3.77 -5.30
C ASP A 74 16.15 -2.39 -4.66
N GLU A 75 16.66 -2.28 -3.43
CA GLU A 75 16.67 -1.03 -2.64
C GLU A 75 17.26 0.15 -3.43
N LYS A 76 18.30 -0.11 -4.23
CA LYS A 76 18.94 0.94 -5.06
C LYS A 76 18.01 1.55 -6.09
N LYS A 77 17.02 0.78 -6.58
CA LYS A 77 16.03 1.28 -7.55
C LYS A 77 14.92 2.09 -6.89
N LEU A 78 14.84 2.07 -5.57
CA LEU A 78 13.83 2.79 -4.80
C LEU A 78 14.37 4.10 -4.22
N GLU A 79 15.68 4.36 -4.31
CA GLU A 79 16.34 5.58 -3.80
C GLU A 79 15.75 6.87 -4.39
N ASP A 80 15.30 6.83 -5.65
CA ASP A 80 14.71 7.99 -6.34
C ASP A 80 13.19 8.13 -6.10
N LEU A 81 12.57 7.21 -5.36
CA LEU A 81 11.14 7.25 -5.06
C LEU A 81 10.86 8.13 -3.84
N PRO A 82 9.67 8.75 -3.76
CA PRO A 82 9.29 9.49 -2.57
C PRO A 82 9.15 8.56 -1.36
N ASP A 83 9.44 9.09 -0.16
CA ASP A 83 9.29 8.38 1.10
C ASP A 83 7.91 7.70 1.23
N VAL A 84 7.91 6.42 1.57
CA VAL A 84 6.69 5.63 1.75
C VAL A 84 6.36 5.54 3.24
N GLU A 85 5.43 6.39 3.68
CA GLU A 85 5.01 6.44 5.09
C GLU A 85 3.96 5.37 5.40
N ILE A 86 3.17 4.99 4.39
CA ILE A 86 2.08 4.03 4.48
C ILE A 86 2.24 2.98 3.38
N LEU A 87 2.30 1.71 3.72
CA LEU A 87 2.46 0.61 2.76
C LEU A 87 1.24 -0.30 2.77
N PHE A 88 0.60 -0.43 1.62
CA PHE A 88 -0.53 -1.33 1.39
C PHE A 88 -0.02 -2.67 0.87
N VAL A 89 -0.41 -3.74 1.55
CA VAL A 89 0.14 -5.08 1.30
C VAL A 89 -0.97 -6.13 1.30
N ASN A 90 -1.01 -6.95 0.25
CA ASN A 90 -1.91 -8.08 0.15
C ASN A 90 -1.27 -9.35 0.76
N PHE A 91 -1.98 -10.00 1.69
CA PHE A 91 -1.52 -11.23 2.37
C PHE A 91 -2.30 -12.49 1.97
N SER A 92 -3.05 -12.45 0.85
CA SER A 92 -3.80 -13.61 0.34
C SER A 92 -2.94 -14.72 -0.28
N ASP A 93 -1.70 -14.43 -0.69
CA ASP A 93 -0.84 -15.40 -1.40
C ASP A 93 0.33 -15.85 -0.53
N ASP A 94 0.23 -17.06 0.01
CA ASP A 94 1.24 -17.66 0.88
C ASP A 94 2.63 -17.73 0.20
N ASN A 95 2.69 -17.84 -1.13
CA ASN A 95 3.97 -17.96 -1.84
C ASN A 95 4.75 -16.63 -1.87
N LYS A 96 4.09 -15.51 -1.59
CA LYS A 96 4.69 -14.17 -1.65
C LYS A 96 5.12 -13.64 -0.29
N ILE A 97 4.70 -14.25 0.81
CA ILE A 97 4.93 -13.75 2.18
C ILE A 97 6.40 -13.38 2.42
N SER A 98 7.34 -14.27 2.09
CA SER A 98 8.77 -14.00 2.34
C SER A 98 9.30 -12.79 1.56
N ALA A 99 8.84 -12.58 0.32
CA ALA A 99 9.20 -11.39 -0.47
C ALA A 99 8.53 -10.14 0.10
N THR A 100 7.25 -10.25 0.47
CA THR A 100 6.46 -9.21 1.11
C THR A 100 7.12 -8.69 2.39
N GLU A 101 7.52 -9.58 3.30
CA GLU A 101 8.20 -9.22 4.56
C GLU A 101 9.49 -8.45 4.33
N LYS A 102 10.28 -8.85 3.33
CA LYS A 102 11.52 -8.16 2.97
C LYS A 102 11.24 -6.80 2.34
N ASN A 103 10.23 -6.70 1.48
CA ASN A 103 9.83 -5.44 0.87
C ASN A 103 9.29 -4.45 1.91
N ILE A 104 8.54 -4.91 2.91
CA ILE A 104 8.13 -4.07 4.05
C ILE A 104 9.35 -3.48 4.75
N LYS A 105 10.40 -4.27 4.98
CA LYS A 105 11.65 -3.78 5.61
C LYS A 105 12.41 -2.80 4.74
N ILE A 106 12.43 -3.02 3.42
CA ILE A 106 13.10 -2.13 2.46
C ILE A 106 12.43 -0.76 2.42
N PHE A 107 11.10 -0.71 2.39
CA PHE A 107 10.37 0.56 2.39
C PHE A 107 10.37 1.27 3.76
N ASP A 108 10.64 0.54 4.84
CA ASP A 108 10.58 0.99 6.23
C ASP A 108 9.36 1.91 6.54
N PRO A 109 8.13 1.47 6.24
CA PRO A 109 6.97 2.34 6.39
C PRO A 109 6.60 2.48 7.86
N ARG A 110 6.09 3.66 8.22
CA ARG A 110 5.54 3.92 9.56
C ARG A 110 4.23 3.18 9.80
N ILE A 111 3.44 2.99 8.75
CA ILE A 111 2.18 2.25 8.80
C ILE A 111 2.16 1.17 7.72
N VAL A 112 1.79 -0.05 8.09
CA VAL A 112 1.43 -1.11 7.15
C VAL A 112 -0.08 -1.29 7.19
N ILE A 113 -0.73 -1.24 6.03
CA ILE A 113 -2.14 -1.57 5.85
C ILE A 113 -2.21 -2.91 5.12
N ALA A 114 -2.39 -3.97 5.90
CA ALA A 114 -2.60 -5.31 5.42
C ALA A 114 -4.04 -5.48 4.94
N PHE A 115 -4.23 -6.17 3.83
CA PHE A 115 -5.54 -6.56 3.31
C PHE A 115 -5.44 -7.91 2.59
N GLY A 116 -6.60 -8.42 2.19
CA GLY A 116 -6.75 -9.70 1.50
C GLY A 116 -7.86 -10.52 2.13
N ASP A 117 -8.02 -11.73 1.61
CA ASP A 117 -8.94 -12.78 2.07
C ASP A 117 -8.20 -14.12 2.16
N GLY A 118 -8.71 -15.07 2.95
CA GLY A 118 -8.19 -16.43 3.08
C GLY A 118 -7.93 -16.88 4.53
N ASP A 119 -7.89 -18.18 4.77
CA ASP A 119 -7.89 -18.77 6.12
C ASP A 119 -6.63 -18.47 6.95
N LYS A 120 -5.51 -18.15 6.29
CA LYS A 120 -4.22 -17.89 6.94
C LYS A 120 -3.86 -16.42 7.05
N ILE A 121 -4.69 -15.51 6.55
CA ILE A 121 -4.33 -14.10 6.43
C ILE A 121 -3.94 -13.49 7.78
N GLU A 122 -4.72 -13.75 8.83
CA GLU A 122 -4.44 -13.25 10.18
C GLU A 122 -3.13 -13.80 10.73
N THR A 123 -2.82 -15.07 10.45
CA THR A 123 -1.54 -15.69 10.84
C THR A 123 -0.37 -15.03 10.10
N ASN A 124 -0.52 -14.79 8.80
CA ASN A 124 0.51 -14.17 7.97
C ASN A 124 0.78 -12.72 8.43
N ILE A 125 -0.26 -11.97 8.79
CA ILE A 125 -0.11 -10.61 9.33
C ILE A 125 0.50 -10.66 10.74
N ALA A 126 0.10 -11.60 11.60
CA ALA A 126 0.67 -11.73 12.94
C ALA A 126 2.18 -12.01 12.94
N ASN A 127 2.70 -12.67 11.89
CA ASN A 127 4.14 -12.94 11.73
C ASN A 127 4.96 -11.67 11.50
N ILE A 128 4.38 -10.62 10.92
CA ILE A 128 5.08 -9.33 10.74
C ILE A 128 4.95 -8.41 11.95
N GLY A 129 3.94 -8.62 12.79
CA GLY A 129 3.80 -7.91 14.06
C GLY A 129 2.37 -7.85 14.57
N ARG A 130 2.19 -7.16 15.70
CA ARG A 130 0.87 -6.92 16.29
C ARG A 130 0.07 -5.95 15.42
N TYR A 131 -1.16 -6.32 15.08
CA TYR A 131 -2.04 -5.51 14.24
C TYR A 131 -3.33 -5.10 14.96
N GLU A 132 -3.97 -4.05 14.44
CA GLU A 132 -5.31 -3.59 14.80
C GLU A 132 -6.28 -3.89 13.66
N GLU A 133 -7.42 -4.52 13.96
CA GLU A 133 -8.45 -4.83 12.98
C GLU A 133 -9.35 -3.62 12.72
N ILE A 134 -9.60 -3.34 11.44
CA ILE A 134 -10.48 -2.24 11.00
C ILE A 134 -11.55 -2.79 10.08
N GLU A 135 -12.80 -2.59 10.46
CA GLU A 135 -13.97 -2.93 9.65
C GLU A 135 -14.30 -1.79 8.68
N GLY A 136 -14.04 -2.02 7.39
CA GLY A 136 -14.50 -1.19 6.28
C GLY A 136 -13.74 0.13 6.05
N VAL A 137 -13.66 1.03 7.04
CA VAL A 137 -13.12 2.40 6.84
C VAL A 137 -12.08 2.79 7.88
N LEU A 138 -10.86 3.08 7.42
CA LEU A 138 -9.78 3.68 8.21
C LEU A 138 -9.58 5.14 7.78
N LYS A 139 -9.51 6.06 8.74
CA LYS A 139 -9.15 7.46 8.49
C LYS A 139 -7.82 7.76 9.16
N LEU A 140 -6.88 8.28 8.39
CA LEU A 140 -5.55 8.67 8.86
C LEU A 140 -5.29 10.14 8.56
N LYS A 141 -4.70 10.81 9.54
CA LYS A 141 -4.13 12.15 9.46
C LYS A 141 -2.62 12.06 9.71
N LYS A 142 -1.88 13.09 9.32
CA LYS A 142 -0.42 13.12 9.54
C LYS A 142 -0.03 12.90 11.00
N SER A 143 -0.84 13.41 11.94
CA SER A 143 -0.65 13.24 13.40
C SER A 143 -0.80 11.79 13.88
N ASP A 144 -1.40 10.91 13.08
CA ASP A 144 -1.62 9.51 13.43
C ASP A 144 -0.43 8.63 13.05
N LEU A 145 0.55 9.18 12.31
CA LEU A 145 1.80 8.48 12.02
C LEU A 145 2.59 8.28 13.32
N PRO A 146 3.04 7.05 13.62
CA PRO A 146 3.88 6.83 14.79
C PRO A 146 5.19 7.63 14.66
N PHE A 147 5.64 8.18 15.79
CA PHE A 147 6.95 8.81 15.88
C PHE A 147 8.06 7.77 15.96
N GLU A 148 7.80 6.66 16.66
CA GLU A 148 8.68 5.50 16.78
C GLU A 148 7.91 4.21 16.53
N GLY A 149 8.58 3.25 15.89
CA GLY A 149 8.03 1.95 15.56
C GLY A 149 7.08 1.96 14.35
N GLN A 150 6.53 0.78 14.06
CA GLN A 150 5.62 0.54 12.95
C GLN A 150 4.24 0.16 13.49
N LYS A 151 3.19 0.77 12.94
CA LYS A 151 1.81 0.38 13.23
C LYS A 151 1.23 -0.46 12.10
N ILE A 152 0.57 -1.57 12.43
CA ILE A 152 -0.04 -2.45 11.44
C ILE A 152 -1.56 -2.40 11.61
N TYR A 153 -2.27 -2.13 10.52
CA TYR A 153 -3.72 -2.25 10.43
C TYR A 153 -4.09 -3.39 9.50
N PHE A 154 -5.03 -4.23 9.91
CA PHE A 154 -5.66 -5.19 9.02
C PHE A 154 -7.05 -4.67 8.65
N ILE A 155 -7.26 -4.32 7.37
CA ILE A 155 -8.55 -3.85 6.88
C ILE A 155 -9.36 -4.99 6.25
N LYS A 156 -10.54 -5.25 6.82
CA LYS A 156 -11.47 -6.31 6.39
C LYS A 156 -12.45 -5.78 5.34
#